data_AF-A0A3D0C5Y2-F1
#
_entry.id   AF-A0A3D0C5Y2-F1
#
_cell.length_a   1.000
_cell.length_b   1.000
_cell.length_c   1.000
_cell.angle_alpha   90.00
_cell.angle_beta   90.00
_cell.angle_gamma   90.00
#
_symmetry.space_group_name_H-M   'P 1'
#
loop_
_entity.id
_entity.type
_entity.pdbx_description
1 polymer ?
#
loop_
_entity_poly.entity_id
_entity_poly.type
_entity_poly.pdbx_seq_one_letter_code
_entity_poly.pdbx_strand_id
1 'polypeptide(L)' 'VGDANNHELVRDIEQFSHLWLIFVFHGTQEQGWKPLVRPPRLGGNVKTGVLATRSTFRPNPIGMSVVKLDKVVTKN' A
#
# COMPACT_ATOMS: atom_id res chain seq x y z
N VAL A 1 -18.69 -16.23 -7.81
CA VAL A 1 -17.48 -15.62 -7.20
C VAL A 1 -17.85 -15.27 -5.78
N GLY A 2 -17.06 -15.69 -4.78
CA GLY A 2 -17.40 -15.53 -3.37
C GLY A 2 -17.25 -14.09 -2.87
N ASP A 3 -17.88 -13.78 -1.73
CA ASP A 3 -17.71 -12.50 -1.04
C ASP A 3 -16.26 -12.36 -0.54
N ALA A 4 -15.69 -11.17 -0.68
CA ALA A 4 -14.38 -10.82 -0.15
C ALA A 4 -14.39 -10.68 1.38
N ASN A 5 -15.57 -10.48 1.99
CA ASN A 5 -15.72 -10.49 3.44
C ASN A 5 -16.04 -11.90 3.96
N ASN A 6 -15.09 -12.81 3.82
CA ASN A 6 -15.23 -14.21 4.22
C ASN A 6 -14.05 -14.64 5.11
N HIS A 7 -14.34 -15.23 6.27
CA HIS A 7 -13.33 -15.70 7.23
C HIS A 7 -12.41 -16.80 6.65
N GLU A 8 -12.87 -17.56 5.67
CA GLU A 8 -12.03 -18.56 4.99
C GLU A 8 -10.81 -17.93 4.30
N LEU A 9 -10.87 -16.64 3.91
CA LEU A 9 -9.76 -15.92 3.27
C LEU A 9 -8.57 -15.68 4.21
N VAL A 10 -8.78 -15.76 5.53
CA VAL A 10 -7.74 -15.56 6.54
C VAL A 10 -7.38 -16.86 7.27
N ARG A 11 -7.85 -18.01 6.80
CA ARG A 11 -7.48 -19.31 7.34
C ARG A 11 -5.95 -19.50 7.26
N ASP A 12 -5.37 -20.01 8.35
CA ASP A 12 -3.94 -20.29 8.50
C ASP A 12 -3.01 -19.08 8.35
N ILE A 13 -3.52 -17.85 8.33
CA ILE A 13 -2.69 -16.64 8.19
C ILE A 13 -1.79 -16.39 9.41
N GLU A 14 -2.17 -16.91 10.58
CA GLU A 14 -1.43 -16.78 11.84
C GLU A 14 -0.09 -17.54 11.86
N GLN A 15 0.16 -18.43 10.89
CA GLN A 15 1.45 -19.10 10.75
C GLN A 15 2.59 -18.15 10.32
N PHE A 16 2.24 -16.94 9.85
CA PHE A 16 3.21 -15.94 9.37
C PHE A 16 3.42 -14.84 10.40
N SER A 17 4.68 -14.42 10.59
CA SER A 17 5.01 -13.31 11.51
C SER A 17 4.74 -11.92 10.92
N HIS A 18 4.66 -11.80 9.59
CA HIS A 18 4.52 -10.55 8.86
C HIS A 18 3.60 -10.71 7.65
N LEU A 19 2.89 -9.64 7.31
CA LEU A 19 2.00 -9.58 6.16
C LEU A 19 2.43 -8.49 5.19
N TRP A 20 2.21 -8.75 3.90
CA TRP A 20 2.24 -7.72 2.87
C TRP A 20 0.84 -7.13 2.70
N LEU A 21 0.68 -5.86 3.04
CA LEU A 21 -0.54 -5.11 2.76
C LEU A 21 -0.39 -4.38 1.43
N ILE A 22 -1.31 -4.66 0.51
CA ILE A 22 -1.47 -3.94 -0.75
C ILE A 22 -2.74 -3.11 -0.64
N PHE A 23 -2.65 -1.80 -0.86
CA PHE A 23 -3.78 -0.89 -0.67
C PHE A 23 -3.76 0.25 -1.68
N VAL A 24 -4.87 0.97 -1.85
CA VAL A 24 -4.97 2.11 -2.77
C VAL A 24 -4.91 3.42 -1.99
N PHE A 25 -4.04 4.34 -2.41
CA PHE A 25 -3.99 5.72 -1.89
C PHE A 25 -5.17 6.54 -2.45
N HIS A 26 -6.37 6.26 -1.95
CA HIS A 26 -7.63 6.91 -2.38
C HIS A 26 -7.56 8.44 -2.27
N GLY A 27 -6.97 8.99 -1.20
CA GLY A 27 -6.83 10.45 -1.02
C GLY A 27 -5.90 11.16 -2.01
N THR A 28 -5.05 10.41 -2.75
CA THR A 28 -4.19 11.01 -3.79
C THR A 28 -4.71 10.77 -5.20
N GLN A 29 -5.68 9.86 -5.35
CA GLN A 29 -6.19 9.44 -6.65
C GLN A 29 -6.84 10.61 -7.41
N GLU A 30 -7.61 11.45 -6.72
CA GLU A 30 -8.28 12.62 -7.31
C GLU A 30 -7.30 13.71 -7.77
N GLN A 31 -6.11 13.79 -7.15
CA GLN A 31 -5.10 14.80 -7.48
C GLN A 31 -4.27 14.44 -8.73
N GLY A 32 -4.41 13.20 -9.23
CA GLY A 32 -3.65 12.69 -10.36
C GLY A 32 -2.17 12.44 -10.04
N TRP A 33 -1.36 12.28 -11.09
CA TRP A 33 0.06 11.98 -10.96
C TRP A 33 0.89 12.74 -12.00
N LYS A 34 2.21 12.82 -11.77
CA LYS A 34 3.17 13.42 -12.69
C LYS A 34 4.37 12.48 -12.87
N PRO A 35 5.05 12.48 -14.04
CA PRO A 35 6.24 11.63 -14.25
C PRO A 35 7.40 11.92 -13.28
N LEU A 36 7.46 13.13 -12.74
CA LEU A 36 8.51 13.58 -11.81
C LEU A 36 7.91 14.03 -10.47
N VAL A 37 8.60 13.73 -9.39
CA VAL A 37 8.26 14.14 -8.01
C VAL A 37 9.44 14.82 -7.32
N ARG A 38 9.20 15.50 -6.20
CA ARG A 38 10.25 16.10 -5.34
C ARG A 38 10.28 15.38 -3.99
N PRO A 39 11.11 14.34 -3.81
CA PRO A 39 11.17 13.61 -2.55
C PRO A 39 11.76 14.50 -1.43
N PRO A 40 11.18 14.51 -0.21
CA PRO A 40 11.73 15.26 0.91
C PRO A 40 13.17 14.88 1.24
N ARG A 41 13.51 13.59 1.08
CA ARG A 41 14.85 13.05 1.38
C ARG A 41 15.91 13.32 0.30
N LEU A 42 15.54 13.90 -0.84
CA LEU A 42 16.46 14.25 -1.92
C LEU A 42 16.73 15.78 -1.97
N GLY A 43 16.80 16.41 -0.80
CA GLY A 43 17.09 17.85 -0.69
C GLY A 43 15.96 18.78 -1.16
N GLY A 44 14.73 18.28 -1.36
CA GLY A 44 13.51 19.05 -1.61
C GLY A 44 13.41 19.76 -2.97
N ASN A 45 14.54 20.15 -3.58
CA ASN A 45 14.58 20.89 -4.84
C ASN A 45 14.90 20.02 -6.06
N VAL A 46 15.48 18.84 -5.85
CA VAL A 46 15.80 17.90 -6.93
C VAL A 46 14.56 17.08 -7.29
N LYS A 47 14.22 17.08 -8.58
CA LYS A 47 13.17 16.21 -9.13
C LYS A 47 13.76 14.86 -9.52
N THR A 48 12.99 13.80 -9.34
CA THR A 48 13.33 12.46 -9.84
C THR A 48 12.08 11.74 -10.37
N GLY A 49 12.30 10.67 -11.15
CA GLY A 49 11.22 9.87 -11.74
C GLY A 49 10.31 9.27 -10.67
N VAL A 50 9.00 9.37 -10.85
CA VAL A 50 7.99 8.88 -9.88
C VAL A 50 8.19 7.40 -9.55
N LEU A 51 8.50 6.57 -10.54
CA LEU A 51 8.72 5.13 -10.38
C LEU A 51 10.05 4.77 -9.69
N ALA A 52 10.98 5.71 -9.60
CA ALA A 52 12.21 5.57 -8.82
C ALA A 52 12.03 5.95 -7.34
N THR A 53 10.78 6.17 -6.90
CA THR A 53 10.44 6.61 -5.54
C THR A 53 9.28 5.80 -4.97
N ARG A 54 8.94 6.08 -3.71
CA ARG A 54 7.71 5.60 -3.05
C ARG A 54 6.60 6.65 -3.02
N SER A 55 6.56 7.56 -4.00
CA SER A 55 5.48 8.56 -4.09
C SER A 55 4.10 7.88 -4.16
N THR A 56 3.14 8.46 -3.45
CA THR A 56 1.72 8.09 -3.51
C THR A 56 1.07 8.58 -4.81
N PHE A 57 1.57 9.66 -5.41
CA PHE A 57 1.11 10.24 -6.67
C PHE A 57 1.74 9.53 -7.87
N ARG A 58 1.20 8.38 -8.27
CA ARG A 58 1.71 7.51 -9.35
C ARG A 58 0.55 6.96 -10.21
N PRO A 59 0.82 6.44 -11.44
CA PRO A 59 -0.24 6.02 -12.37
C PRO A 59 -1.26 5.06 -11.77
N ASN A 60 -0.76 4.06 -11.03
CA ASN A 60 -1.56 3.15 -10.23
C ASN A 60 -1.21 3.39 -8.76
N PRO A 61 -2.01 4.12 -7.98
CA PRO A 61 -1.69 4.57 -6.62
C PRO A 61 -1.77 3.44 -5.59
N ILE A 62 -1.04 2.35 -5.84
CA ILE A 62 -1.02 1.15 -5.00
C ILE A 62 0.14 1.23 -4.01
N GLY A 63 -0.17 1.34 -2.72
CA GLY A 63 0.78 1.21 -1.63
C GLY A 63 1.11 -0.24 -1.31
N MET A 64 2.30 -0.44 -0.76
CA MET A 64 2.72 -1.73 -0.20
C MET A 64 3.41 -1.50 1.14
N SER A 65 3.05 -2.27 2.15
CA SER A 65 3.69 -2.23 3.47
C SER A 65 3.87 -3.63 4.01
N VAL A 66 5.07 -3.91 4.53
CA VAL A 66 5.29 -5.08 5.39
C VAL A 66 4.93 -4.67 6.81
N VAL A 67 4.05 -5.43 7.44
CA VAL A 67 3.61 -5.20 8.82
C VAL A 67 3.81 -6.47 9.63
N LYS A 68 4.09 -6.33 10.92
CA LYS A 68 4.07 -7.46 11.84
C LYS A 68 2.62 -7.88 12.09
N LEU A 69 2.33 -9.17 12.01
CA LEU A 69 1.03 -9.70 12.44
C LEU A 69 1.02 -9.76 13.97
N ASP A 70 0.08 -9.05 14.59
CA ASP A 70 -0.10 -9.05 16.04
C ASP A 70 -1.10 -10.13 16.49
N LYS A 71 -2.33 -10.08 15.95
CA LYS A 71 -3.41 -11.03 16.26
C LYS A 71 -4.44 -11.08 15.13
N VAL A 72 -5.10 -12.23 14.93
CA VAL A 72 -6.31 -12.35 14.10
C VAL A 72 -7.55 -12.38 15.00
N VAL A 73 -8.58 -11.62 14.62
CA VAL A 73 -9.87 -11.57 15.33
C VAL A 73 -10.99 -11.72 14.32
N THR A 74 -11.78 -12.77 14.46
CA THR A 74 -13.02 -12.99 13.71
C THR A 74 -14.21 -12.83 14.64
N LYS A 75 -15.30 -12.22 14.15
CA LYS A 75 -16.59 -12.17 14.85
C LYS A 75 -17.58 -12.99 14.03
N ASN A 76 -18.29 -13.89 14.71
CA ASN A 76 -19.40 -14.64 14.13
C ASN A 76 -20.59 -13.70 13.87
#